data_AF-A0A7H1BL01-F1
#
_entry.id   AF-A0A7H1BL01-F1
#
_cell.length_a   1.000
_cell.length_b   1.000
_cell.length_c   1.000
_cell.angle_alpha   90.00
_cell.angle_beta   90.00
_cell.angle_gamma   90.00
#
_symmetry.space_group_name_H-M   'P 1'
#
loop_
_entity.id
_entity.type
_entity.pdbx_description
1 polymer ?
#
loop_
_entity_poly.entity_id
_entity_poly.type
_entity_poly.pdbx_seq_one_letter_code
_entity_poly.pdbx_strand_id
1 'polypeptide(L)'
;MSDTSALDAAKIGIRMATRNPGAHVQEGAPVLYVPSVLAEAADLLAKMYEAGQNHGIAPEDWATVTSLPTGVVDALAARYCSRTELTSVELHAARDALIEELGAKGITVRPGLRIAVDPPAGGPSFGYQGREAPLSLALTREGWDIRVDEPASGRPRRIAAPATEEGAREVAELVRKILSGEAPNPFARPAVKEPSA
;
A
#
# COMPACT_ATOMS: atom_id res chain seq x y z
N MET A 1 -7.93 -30.23 11.70
CA MET A 1 -8.94 -29.39 11.02
C MET A 1 -9.02 -28.01 11.69
N SER A 2 -7.88 -27.37 12.00
CA SER A 2 -7.85 -26.15 12.83
C SER A 2 -7.17 -24.95 12.16
N ASP A 3 -6.38 -25.17 11.12
CA ASP A 3 -5.56 -24.11 10.48
C ASP A 3 -6.41 -23.13 9.64
N THR A 4 -7.55 -23.58 9.10
CA THR A 4 -8.40 -22.75 8.23
C THR A 4 -9.08 -21.61 9.01
N SER A 5 -9.45 -21.84 10.27
CA SER A 5 -10.11 -20.79 11.07
C SER A 5 -9.17 -19.67 11.52
N ALA A 6 -7.91 -19.99 11.83
CA ALA A 6 -6.93 -18.99 12.23
C ALA A 6 -6.56 -18.07 11.05
N LEU A 7 -6.35 -18.66 9.86
CA LEU A 7 -6.06 -17.92 8.65
C LEU A 7 -7.24 -17.04 8.19
N ASP A 8 -8.48 -17.53 8.29
CA ASP A 8 -9.65 -16.73 7.93
C ASP A 8 -9.87 -15.55 8.90
N ALA A 9 -9.70 -15.79 10.21
CA ALA A 9 -9.71 -14.72 11.20
C ALA A 9 -8.60 -13.68 10.93
N ALA A 10 -7.41 -14.14 10.57
CA ALA A 10 -6.29 -13.27 10.23
C ALA A 10 -6.60 -12.41 8.99
N LYS A 11 -7.12 -12.99 7.91
CA LYS A 11 -7.53 -12.24 6.70
C LYS A 11 -8.57 -11.16 7.01
N ILE A 12 -9.54 -11.45 7.88
CA ILE A 12 -10.53 -10.46 8.32
C ILE A 12 -9.85 -9.35 9.12
N GLY A 13 -8.99 -9.70 10.07
CA GLY A 13 -8.22 -8.75 10.88
C GLY A 13 -7.39 -7.78 10.04
N ILE A 14 -6.59 -8.31 9.10
CA ILE A 14 -5.76 -7.49 8.18
C ILE A 14 -6.61 -6.57 7.31
N ARG A 15 -7.74 -7.06 6.80
CA ARG A 15 -8.67 -6.22 6.01
C ARG A 15 -9.22 -5.05 6.83
N MET A 16 -9.51 -5.26 8.11
CA MET A 16 -10.03 -4.18 8.96
C MET A 16 -8.93 -3.19 9.35
N ALA A 17 -7.73 -3.67 9.67
CA ALA A 17 -6.58 -2.83 9.98
C ALA A 17 -6.20 -1.89 8.82
N THR A 18 -6.25 -2.39 7.58
CA THR A 18 -5.90 -1.60 6.39
C THR A 18 -7.00 -0.64 5.91
N ARG A 19 -8.25 -0.82 6.35
CA ARG A 19 -9.36 0.11 6.05
C ARG A 19 -9.38 1.35 6.94
N ASN A 20 -8.85 1.26 8.15
CA ASN A 20 -8.85 2.33 9.16
C ASN A 20 -7.41 2.66 9.62
N PRO A 21 -6.59 3.35 8.80
CA PRO A 21 -5.22 3.71 9.18
C PRO A 21 -5.13 4.73 10.33
N GLY A 22 -6.26 5.22 10.87
CA GLY A 22 -6.32 6.35 11.79
C GLY A 22 -6.00 6.06 13.27
N ALA A 23 -5.72 4.82 13.68
CA ALA A 23 -5.60 4.50 15.11
C ALA A 23 -4.16 4.60 15.67
N HIS A 24 -3.11 4.30 14.89
CA HIS A 24 -1.74 4.21 15.45
C HIS A 24 -0.60 4.69 14.55
N VAL A 25 -0.89 5.32 13.40
CA VAL A 25 0.16 5.94 12.59
C VAL A 25 0.60 7.25 13.27
N GLN A 26 1.54 7.16 14.22
CA GLN A 26 2.33 8.30 14.65
C GLN A 26 3.02 8.91 13.41
N GLU A 27 2.51 10.07 12.98
CA GLU A 27 3.15 11.05 12.07
C GLU A 27 3.43 10.67 10.60
N GLY A 28 2.93 9.53 10.11
CA GLY A 28 3.09 9.06 8.73
C GLY A 28 1.89 9.31 7.79
N ALA A 29 2.16 9.47 6.49
CA ALA A 29 1.13 9.35 5.45
C ALA A 29 0.60 7.88 5.39
N PRO A 30 -0.66 7.63 4.99
CA PRO A 30 -1.18 6.27 4.83
C PRO A 30 -0.32 5.46 3.85
N VAL A 31 -0.02 4.21 4.22
CA VAL A 31 0.70 3.24 3.38
C VAL A 31 -0.31 2.48 2.53
N LEU A 32 0.02 2.28 1.26
CA LEU A 32 -0.71 1.42 0.34
C LEU A 32 -0.07 0.04 0.32
N TYR A 33 -0.86 -1.02 0.20
CA TYR A 33 -0.36 -2.39 0.27
C TYR A 33 -0.67 -3.14 -1.02
N VAL A 34 0.31 -3.87 -1.55
CA VAL A 34 0.08 -4.81 -2.66
C VAL A 34 -0.46 -6.16 -2.14
N PRO A 35 -1.12 -6.96 -2.98
CA PRO A 35 -1.73 -8.22 -2.55
C PRO A 35 -0.76 -9.20 -1.87
N SER A 36 0.47 -9.36 -2.37
CA SER A 36 1.47 -10.25 -1.76
C SER A 36 1.78 -9.88 -0.31
N VAL A 37 1.92 -8.59 0.01
CA VAL A 37 2.18 -8.11 1.37
C VAL A 37 0.98 -8.33 2.28
N LEU A 38 -0.24 -8.17 1.78
CA LEU A 38 -1.45 -8.48 2.55
C LEU A 38 -1.60 -9.98 2.83
N ALA A 39 -1.19 -10.83 1.89
CA ALA A 39 -1.15 -12.27 2.10
C ALA A 39 -0.10 -12.65 3.16
N GLU A 40 1.10 -12.11 3.07
CA GLU A 40 2.15 -12.29 4.08
C GLU A 40 1.70 -11.81 5.47
N ALA A 41 0.99 -10.68 5.54
CA ALA A 41 0.42 -10.16 6.77
C ALA A 41 -0.58 -11.15 7.39
N ALA A 42 -1.47 -11.72 6.57
CA ALA A 42 -2.45 -12.69 7.04
C ALA A 42 -1.76 -13.97 7.55
N ASP A 43 -0.75 -14.45 6.83
CA ASP A 43 0.02 -15.65 7.23
C ASP A 43 0.80 -15.41 8.54
N LEU A 44 1.42 -14.23 8.70
CA LEU A 44 2.11 -13.88 9.94
C LEU A 44 1.13 -13.79 11.12
N LEU A 45 -0.01 -13.12 10.95
CA LEU A 45 -1.02 -12.99 11.99
C LEU A 45 -1.63 -14.36 12.36
N ALA A 46 -1.88 -15.24 11.39
CA ALA A 46 -2.36 -16.58 11.64
C ALA A 46 -1.40 -17.36 12.55
N LYS A 47 -0.09 -17.30 12.27
CA LYS A 47 0.95 -17.93 13.12
C LYS A 47 0.98 -17.35 14.54
N MET A 48 0.76 -16.04 14.70
CA MET A 48 0.67 -15.42 16.03
C MET A 48 -0.56 -15.90 16.81
N TYR A 49 -1.71 -16.05 16.14
CA TYR A 49 -2.89 -16.63 16.76
C TYR A 49 -2.71 -18.09 17.15
N GLU A 50 -2.11 -18.90 16.28
CA GLU A 50 -1.76 -20.30 16.60
C GLU A 50 -0.82 -20.39 17.82
N ALA A 51 0.20 -19.52 17.87
CA ALA A 51 1.08 -19.44 19.03
C ALA A 51 0.32 -19.08 20.32
N GLY A 52 -0.61 -18.13 20.27
CA GLY A 52 -1.48 -17.80 21.40
C GLY A 52 -2.37 -18.97 21.83
N GLN A 53 -2.99 -19.67 20.87
CA GLN A 53 -3.86 -20.82 21.13
C GLN A 53 -3.11 -21.96 21.83
N ASN A 54 -1.85 -22.20 21.48
CA ASN A 54 -0.99 -23.18 22.15
C ASN A 54 -0.76 -22.87 23.64
N HIS A 55 -1.00 -21.63 24.06
CA HIS A 55 -0.93 -21.17 25.45
C HIS A 55 -2.31 -20.84 26.05
N GLY A 56 -3.41 -21.20 25.37
CA GLY A 56 -4.77 -20.94 25.84
C GLY A 56 -5.20 -19.47 25.71
N ILE A 57 -4.56 -18.70 24.84
CA ILE A 57 -4.87 -17.29 24.57
C ILE A 57 -5.65 -17.20 23.25
N ALA A 58 -6.88 -16.71 23.30
CA ALA A 58 -7.72 -16.52 22.13
C ALA A 58 -7.43 -15.18 21.41
N PRO A 59 -7.81 -15.00 20.13
CA PRO A 59 -7.69 -13.71 19.43
C PRO A 59 -8.31 -12.52 20.17
N GLU A 60 -9.41 -12.74 20.89
CA GLU A 60 -10.11 -11.72 21.68
C GLU A 60 -9.30 -11.27 22.89
N ASP A 61 -8.53 -12.18 23.51
CA ASP A 61 -7.65 -11.85 24.64
C ASP A 61 -6.54 -10.90 24.20
N TRP A 62 -5.95 -11.14 23.01
CA TRP A 62 -4.98 -10.23 22.42
C TRP A 62 -5.56 -8.82 22.21
N ALA A 63 -6.80 -8.72 21.72
CA ALA A 63 -7.46 -7.45 21.47
C ALA A 63 -7.67 -6.60 22.74
N THR A 64 -7.63 -7.21 23.93
CA THR A 64 -7.69 -6.46 25.21
C THR A 64 -6.40 -5.72 25.54
N VAL A 65 -5.26 -6.18 25.03
CA VAL A 65 -3.93 -5.61 25.32
C VAL A 65 -3.33 -4.85 24.13
N THR A 66 -3.58 -5.30 22.90
CA THR A 66 -3.05 -4.67 21.68
C THR A 66 -3.79 -5.11 20.41
N SER A 67 -3.71 -4.30 19.35
CA SER A 67 -4.16 -4.70 18.02
C SER A 67 -3.03 -5.45 17.29
N LEU A 68 -3.02 -6.78 17.39
CA LEU A 68 -2.10 -7.62 16.60
C LEU A 68 -2.22 -7.39 15.08
N PRO A 69 -3.43 -7.28 14.48
CA PRO A 69 -3.53 -7.02 13.05
C PRO A 69 -2.85 -5.71 12.63
N THR A 70 -2.99 -4.64 13.44
CA THR A 70 -2.32 -3.35 13.19
C THR A 70 -0.81 -3.48 13.32
N GLY A 71 -0.32 -4.12 14.39
CA GLY A 71 1.13 -4.31 14.59
C GLY A 71 1.77 -5.12 13.45
N VAL A 72 1.08 -6.11 12.91
CA VAL A 72 1.56 -6.92 11.78
C VAL A 72 1.67 -6.09 10.50
N VAL A 73 0.65 -5.31 10.15
CA VAL A 73 0.72 -4.46 8.94
C VAL A 73 1.78 -3.36 9.08
N ASP A 74 1.92 -2.77 10.26
CA ASP A 74 2.93 -1.74 10.52
C ASP A 74 4.35 -2.32 10.46
N ALA A 75 4.56 -3.53 10.97
CA ALA A 75 5.85 -4.22 10.88
C ALA A 75 6.23 -4.53 9.42
N LEU A 76 5.29 -5.01 8.60
CA LEU A 76 5.55 -5.26 7.18
C LEU A 76 5.70 -3.96 6.38
N ALA A 77 4.92 -2.93 6.69
CA ALA A 77 5.11 -1.61 6.10
C ALA A 77 6.51 -1.06 6.43
N ALA A 78 6.96 -1.18 7.68
CA ALA A 78 8.31 -0.81 8.05
C ALA A 78 9.35 -1.62 7.27
N ARG A 79 9.18 -2.95 7.13
CA ARG A 79 10.10 -3.80 6.36
C ARG A 79 10.19 -3.41 4.88
N TYR A 80 9.05 -3.19 4.23
CA TYR A 80 9.00 -2.91 2.78
C TYR A 80 9.22 -1.44 2.42
N CYS A 81 9.00 -0.52 3.37
CA CYS A 81 9.16 0.92 3.18
C CYS A 81 10.36 1.50 3.94
N SER A 82 11.28 0.67 4.43
CA SER A 82 12.55 1.13 5.00
C SER A 82 13.74 0.43 4.35
N ARG A 83 14.83 1.20 4.21
CA ARG A 83 16.19 0.79 3.80
C ARG A 83 16.25 -0.45 2.90
N THR A 84 15.76 -0.29 1.68
CA THR A 84 16.00 -1.30 0.64
C THR A 84 17.43 -1.15 0.12
N GLU A 85 18.29 -2.12 0.43
CA GLU A 85 19.63 -2.21 -0.16
C GLU A 85 19.49 -2.81 -1.57
N LEU A 86 19.30 -1.95 -2.56
CA LEU A 86 19.28 -2.33 -3.97
C LEU A 86 20.61 -1.97 -4.63
N THR A 87 21.14 -2.91 -5.41
CA THR A 87 22.12 -2.59 -6.43
C THR A 87 21.49 -1.75 -7.54
N SER A 88 22.33 -1.05 -8.31
CA SER A 88 21.84 -0.32 -9.48
C SER A 88 21.11 -1.24 -10.46
N VAL A 89 21.59 -2.48 -10.66
CA VAL A 89 20.97 -3.44 -11.58
C VAL A 89 19.56 -3.82 -11.14
N GLU A 90 19.38 -4.16 -9.85
CA GLU A 90 18.05 -4.52 -9.31
C GLU A 90 17.08 -3.35 -9.37
N LEU A 91 17.55 -2.14 -9.06
CA LEU A 91 16.74 -0.92 -9.17
C LEU A 91 16.24 -0.70 -10.60
N HIS A 92 17.12 -0.85 -11.60
CA HIS A 92 16.75 -0.68 -13.00
C HIS A 92 15.81 -1.79 -13.46
N ALA A 93 16.07 -3.05 -13.11
CA ALA A 93 15.20 -4.17 -13.45
C ALA A 93 13.76 -3.98 -12.93
N ALA A 94 13.61 -3.65 -11.64
CA ALA A 94 12.29 -3.38 -11.06
C ALA A 94 11.60 -2.15 -11.69
N ARG A 95 12.36 -1.11 -12.01
CA ARG A 95 11.83 0.10 -12.67
C ARG A 95 11.37 -0.18 -14.11
N ASP A 96 12.15 -0.94 -14.87
CA ASP A 96 11.84 -1.27 -16.25
C ASP A 96 10.63 -2.22 -16.32
N ALA A 97 10.55 -3.19 -15.41
CA ALA A 97 9.37 -4.04 -15.25
C ALA A 97 8.10 -3.21 -14.92
N LEU A 98 8.21 -2.19 -14.07
CA LEU A 98 7.07 -1.29 -13.80
C LEU A 98 6.60 -0.57 -15.07
N ILE A 99 7.53 -0.04 -15.87
CA ILE A 99 7.21 0.68 -17.11
C ILE A 99 6.55 -0.25 -18.12
N GLU A 100 7.10 -1.45 -18.30
CA GLU A 100 6.57 -2.47 -19.22
C GLU A 100 5.14 -2.88 -18.82
N GLU A 101 4.91 -3.17 -17.54
CA GLU A 101 3.60 -3.59 -17.03
C GLU A 101 2.54 -2.50 -17.12
N LEU A 102 2.91 -1.25 -16.83
CA LEU A 102 2.00 -0.11 -17.03
C LEU A 102 1.66 0.05 -18.52
N GLY A 103 2.66 -0.06 -19.41
CA GLY A 103 2.45 -0.01 -20.85
C GLY A 103 1.55 -1.14 -21.37
N ALA A 104 1.73 -2.36 -20.88
CA ALA A 104 0.89 -3.52 -21.21
C ALA A 104 -0.57 -3.35 -20.76
N LYS A 105 -0.81 -2.54 -19.73
CA LYS A 105 -2.15 -2.16 -19.25
C LYS A 105 -2.76 -0.97 -20.00
N GLY A 106 -2.10 -0.48 -21.06
CA GLY A 106 -2.55 0.66 -21.87
C GLY A 106 -2.41 2.01 -21.16
N ILE A 107 -1.57 2.08 -20.12
CA ILE A 107 -1.35 3.30 -19.36
C ILE A 107 -0.20 4.07 -20.00
N THR A 108 -0.42 5.36 -20.30
CA THR A 108 0.63 6.23 -20.84
C THR A 108 1.65 6.56 -19.76
N VAL A 109 2.91 6.25 -20.05
CA VAL A 109 4.02 6.43 -19.11
C VAL A 109 5.08 7.34 -19.71
N ARG A 110 5.60 8.26 -18.89
CA ARG A 110 6.77 9.09 -19.21
C ARG A 110 7.93 8.71 -18.27
N PRO A 111 8.94 7.97 -18.78
CA PRO A 111 10.09 7.58 -17.99
C PRO A 111 10.92 8.79 -17.54
N GLY A 112 11.42 8.73 -16.31
CA GLY A 112 12.33 9.72 -15.73
C GLY A 112 12.85 9.23 -14.38
N LEU A 113 13.51 10.10 -13.61
CA LEU A 113 13.91 9.78 -12.22
C LEU A 113 12.72 9.26 -11.41
N ARG A 114 11.56 9.84 -11.67
CA ARG A 114 10.26 9.27 -11.32
C ARG A 114 9.53 8.94 -12.60
N ILE A 115 8.72 7.89 -12.56
CA ILE A 115 7.87 7.45 -13.67
C ILE A 115 6.58 8.25 -13.56
N ALA A 116 6.33 9.16 -14.50
CA ALA A 116 5.06 9.87 -14.57
C ALA A 116 4.03 9.03 -15.35
N VAL A 117 2.81 9.02 -14.85
CA VAL A 117 1.70 8.19 -15.31
C VAL A 117 0.51 9.11 -15.55
N ASP A 118 0.11 9.23 -16.80
CA ASP A 118 -0.97 10.14 -17.17
C ASP A 118 -2.33 9.48 -16.86
N PRO A 119 -3.30 10.23 -16.29
CA PRO A 119 -4.60 9.65 -15.98
C PRO A 119 -5.36 9.30 -17.26
N PRO A 120 -6.15 8.21 -17.26
CA PRO A 120 -7.00 7.89 -18.40
C PRO A 120 -8.15 8.89 -18.51
N ALA A 121 -8.57 9.19 -19.73
CA ALA A 121 -9.74 10.05 -19.97
C ALA A 121 -10.99 9.49 -19.27
N GLY A 122 -11.67 10.33 -18.48
CA GLY A 122 -12.85 9.94 -17.70
C GLY A 122 -12.55 9.19 -16.40
N GLY A 123 -11.27 9.01 -16.05
CA GLY A 123 -10.86 8.51 -14.74
C GLY A 123 -10.94 9.56 -13.62
N PRO A 124 -10.60 9.19 -12.38
CA PRO A 124 -10.50 10.16 -11.28
C PRO A 124 -9.42 11.21 -11.56
N SER A 125 -9.67 12.46 -11.20
CA SER A 125 -8.69 13.54 -11.29
C SER A 125 -7.84 13.62 -10.03
N PHE A 126 -6.51 13.66 -10.21
CA PHE A 126 -5.55 13.78 -9.12
C PHE A 126 -4.83 15.13 -9.26
N GLY A 127 -5.14 16.10 -8.42
CA GLY A 127 -4.53 17.42 -8.50
C GLY A 127 -5.27 18.47 -7.69
N TYR A 128 -4.60 19.59 -7.43
CA TYR A 128 -5.17 20.66 -6.63
C TYR A 128 -6.36 21.33 -7.35
N GLN A 129 -7.46 21.55 -6.62
CA GLN A 129 -8.66 22.27 -7.11
C GLN A 129 -9.28 21.71 -8.39
N GLY A 130 -9.26 20.39 -8.58
CA GLY A 130 -9.90 19.74 -9.72
C GLY A 130 -9.12 19.89 -11.04
N ARG A 131 -7.87 20.34 -10.99
CA ARG A 131 -6.96 20.21 -12.13
C ARG A 131 -6.50 18.78 -12.25
N GLU A 132 -6.46 18.29 -13.48
CA GLU A 132 -5.91 16.98 -13.79
C GLU A 132 -4.38 17.08 -13.78
N ALA A 133 -3.72 16.31 -12.90
CA ALA A 133 -2.28 16.16 -12.90
C ALA A 133 -1.91 14.67 -12.95
N PRO A 134 -0.75 14.33 -13.56
CA PRO A 134 -0.23 12.98 -13.59
C PRO A 134 0.06 12.44 -12.18
N LEU A 135 0.08 11.12 -12.05
CA LEU A 135 0.68 10.46 -10.90
C LEU A 135 2.17 10.21 -11.17
N SER A 136 2.99 10.25 -10.13
CA SER A 136 4.43 10.05 -10.21
C SER A 136 4.84 8.92 -9.27
N LEU A 137 5.47 7.89 -9.82
CA LEU A 137 5.94 6.69 -9.12
C LEU A 137 7.47 6.68 -8.99
N ALA A 138 7.99 6.16 -7.90
CA ALA A 138 9.41 5.89 -7.75
C ALA A 138 9.68 4.67 -6.89
N LEU A 139 10.81 4.01 -7.17
CA LEU A 139 11.48 3.11 -6.23
C LEU A 139 12.69 3.86 -5.68
N THR A 140 12.71 4.07 -4.37
CA THR A 140 13.79 4.77 -3.66
C THR A 140 14.45 3.83 -2.65
N ARG A 141 15.46 4.31 -1.92
CA ARG A 141 16.04 3.58 -0.78
C ARG A 141 15.03 3.32 0.35
N GLU A 142 13.90 4.01 0.34
CA GLU A 142 12.81 3.88 1.30
C GLU A 142 11.62 3.11 0.68
N GLY A 143 11.89 2.29 -0.34
CA GLY A 143 10.90 1.49 -1.06
C GLY A 143 10.12 2.29 -2.09
N TRP A 144 8.97 1.73 -2.48
CA TRP A 144 8.07 2.30 -3.48
C TRP A 144 7.26 3.46 -2.91
N ASP A 145 7.04 4.49 -3.73
CA ASP A 145 6.16 5.60 -3.38
C ASP A 145 5.42 6.20 -4.58
N ILE A 146 4.25 6.77 -4.31
CA ILE A 146 3.38 7.45 -5.29
C ILE A 146 3.02 8.85 -4.80
N ARG A 147 2.99 9.82 -5.71
CA ARG A 147 2.54 11.20 -5.45
C ARG A 147 1.84 11.78 -6.66
N VAL A 148 1.15 12.90 -6.47
CA VAL A 148 0.70 13.74 -7.58
C VAL A 148 1.90 14.48 -8.17
N ASP A 149 2.06 14.49 -9.48
CA ASP A 149 3.17 15.14 -10.20
C ASP A 149 2.92 16.65 -10.38
N GLU A 150 2.86 17.38 -9.27
CA GLU A 150 2.65 18.83 -9.27
C GLU A 150 3.57 19.54 -8.24
N PRO A 151 3.96 20.80 -8.45
CA PRO A 151 4.85 21.52 -7.53
C PRO A 151 4.30 21.65 -6.10
N ALA A 152 2.98 21.70 -5.94
CA ALA A 152 2.29 21.80 -4.65
C ALA A 152 1.91 20.43 -4.05
N SER A 153 2.48 19.32 -4.58
CA SER A 153 2.11 17.98 -4.13
C SER A 153 2.38 17.79 -2.64
N GLY A 154 1.43 17.19 -1.93
CA GLY A 154 1.62 16.76 -0.54
C GLY A 154 2.70 15.67 -0.39
N ARG A 155 2.87 15.16 0.84
CA ARG A 155 3.82 14.07 1.09
C ARG A 155 3.52 12.84 0.22
N PRO A 156 4.54 12.17 -0.35
CA PRO A 156 4.33 10.92 -1.08
C PRO A 156 3.67 9.87 -0.20
N ARG A 157 2.83 9.03 -0.80
CA ARG A 157 2.24 7.85 -0.17
C ARG A 157 3.17 6.67 -0.42
N ARG A 158 3.54 5.96 0.63
CA ARG A 158 4.36 4.76 0.51
C ARG A 158 3.54 3.61 -0.03
N ILE A 159 4.18 2.73 -0.77
CA ILE A 159 3.61 1.45 -1.19
C ILE A 159 4.47 0.35 -0.57
N ALA A 160 3.88 -0.41 0.36
CA ALA A 160 4.48 -1.63 0.88
C ALA A 160 4.38 -2.70 -0.20
N ALA A 161 5.49 -2.91 -0.90
CA ALA A 161 5.68 -3.93 -1.93
C ALA A 161 7.14 -4.37 -1.98
N PRO A 162 7.45 -5.61 -2.39
CA PRO A 162 8.82 -6.02 -2.66
C PRO A 162 9.49 -5.12 -3.69
N ALA A 163 10.77 -4.81 -3.50
CA ALA A 163 11.57 -4.03 -4.44
C ALA A 163 12.17 -4.92 -5.54
N THR A 164 11.30 -5.70 -6.20
CA THR A 164 11.65 -6.66 -7.25
C THR A 164 10.78 -6.42 -8.49
N GLU A 165 11.04 -7.15 -9.56
CA GLU A 165 10.18 -7.15 -10.76
C GLU A 165 8.76 -7.58 -10.42
N GLU A 166 8.57 -8.63 -9.61
CA GLU A 166 7.24 -9.08 -9.18
C GLU A 166 6.50 -8.00 -8.40
N GLY A 167 7.19 -7.34 -7.47
CA GLY A 167 6.62 -6.21 -6.74
C GLY A 167 6.25 -5.06 -7.66
N ALA A 168 7.03 -4.80 -8.71
CA ALA A 168 6.71 -3.82 -9.73
C ALA A 168 5.41 -4.17 -10.49
N ARG A 169 5.18 -5.44 -10.82
CA ARG A 169 3.91 -5.89 -11.45
C ARG A 169 2.70 -5.61 -10.56
N GLU A 170 2.84 -5.87 -9.26
CA GLU A 170 1.74 -5.60 -8.32
C GLU A 170 1.53 -4.10 -8.08
N VAL A 171 2.61 -3.31 -8.05
CA VAL A 171 2.52 -1.84 -8.01
C VAL A 171 1.80 -1.32 -9.25
N ALA A 172 2.11 -1.83 -10.45
CA ALA A 172 1.42 -1.47 -11.68
C ALA A 172 -0.09 -1.77 -11.61
N GLU A 173 -0.47 -2.93 -11.07
CA GLU A 173 -1.88 -3.29 -10.90
C GLU A 173 -2.59 -2.41 -9.86
N LEU A 174 -1.93 -2.09 -8.75
CA LEU A 174 -2.46 -1.15 -7.76
C LEU A 174 -2.71 0.23 -8.39
N VAL A 175 -1.75 0.74 -9.17
CA VAL A 175 -1.87 2.03 -9.86
C VAL A 175 -3.01 2.00 -10.88
N ARG A 176 -3.15 0.93 -11.67
CA ARG A 176 -4.29 0.75 -12.58
C ARG A 176 -5.62 0.84 -11.85
N LYS A 177 -5.75 0.20 -10.68
CA LYS A 177 -6.97 0.25 -9.86
C LYS A 177 -7.25 1.66 -9.33
N ILE A 178 -6.22 2.39 -8.94
CA ILE A 178 -6.36 3.79 -8.50
C ILE A 178 -6.84 4.66 -9.67
N LEU A 179 -6.19 4.54 -10.84
CA LEU A 179 -6.50 5.33 -12.04
C LEU A 179 -7.88 5.02 -12.65
N SER A 180 -8.42 3.81 -12.41
CA SER A 180 -9.77 3.42 -12.84
C SER A 180 -10.85 3.69 -11.80
N GLY A 181 -10.48 4.12 -10.59
CA GLY A 181 -11.41 4.30 -9.47
C GLY A 181 -11.86 3.01 -8.79
N GLU A 182 -11.31 1.86 -9.16
CA GLU A 182 -11.55 0.57 -8.49
C GLU A 182 -10.92 0.53 -7.08
N ALA A 183 -9.88 1.33 -6.84
CA ALA A 183 -9.29 1.55 -5.53
C ALA A 183 -9.52 3.00 -5.06
N PRO A 184 -9.64 3.25 -3.73
CA PRO A 184 -9.81 4.59 -3.19
C PRO A 184 -8.68 5.53 -3.61
N ASN A 185 -9.02 6.80 -3.87
CA ASN A 185 -8.02 7.83 -4.15
C ASN A 185 -7.16 8.10 -2.90
N PRO A 186 -5.85 7.80 -2.92
CA PRO A 186 -4.99 7.91 -1.73
C PRO A 186 -4.63 9.37 -1.38
N PHE A 187 -5.00 10.32 -2.25
CA PHE A 187 -4.79 11.75 -2.09
C PHE A 187 -6.07 12.52 -1.76
N ALA A 188 -7.22 11.83 -1.67
CA ALA A 188 -8.47 12.46 -1.28
C ALA A 188 -8.33 13.12 0.10
N ARG A 189 -8.84 14.35 0.24
CA ARG A 189 -8.94 14.99 1.55
C ARG A 189 -9.98 14.25 2.39
N PRO A 190 -9.77 14.10 3.71
CA PRO A 190 -10.84 13.66 4.60
C PRO A 190 -12.03 14.60 4.44
N ALA A 191 -13.24 14.05 4.36
CA ALA A 191 -14.45 14.87 4.42
C ALA A 191 -14.39 15.67 5.74
N VAL A 192 -14.40 17.01 5.62
CA VAL A 192 -14.55 17.87 6.79
C VAL A 192 -15.93 17.52 7.36
N LYS A 193 -15.96 16.88 8.54
CA LYS A 193 -17.21 16.80 9.30
C LYS A 193 -17.57 18.23 9.66
N GLU A 194 -18.59 18.78 9.02
CA GLU A 194 -19.17 20.04 9.47
C GLU A 194 -19.57 19.86 10.94
N PRO A 195 -19.19 20.79 11.83
CA PRO A 195 -19.68 20.76 13.20
C PRO A 195 -21.20 20.90 13.13
N SER A 196 -21.93 19.90 13.65
CA SER A 196 -23.37 20.03 13.86
C SER A 196 -23.62 21.29 14.69
N ALA A 197 -24.41 22.20 14.11
CA ALA A 197 -24.93 23.38 14.78
C ALA A 197 -25.95 23.01 15.87
#